data_AF-A0A1H9AY99-F1
#
_entry.id   AF-A0A1H9AY99-F1
#
_cell.length_a   1.000
_cell.length_b   1.000
_cell.length_c   1.000
_cell.angle_alpha   90.00
_cell.angle_beta   90.00
_cell.angle_gamma   90.00
#
_symmetry.space_group_name_H-M   'P 1'
#
loop_
_entity.id
_entity.type
_entity.pdbx_description
1 polymer ?
#
loop_
_entity_poly.entity_id
_entity_poly.type
_entity_poly.pdbx_seq_one_letter_code
_entity_poly.pdbx_strand_id
1 'polypeptide(L)' 'MPEPGSKDYDKQRARRRKEAERSGVPDRHANEEANESLQQDPRRRSSGPRTERGRGPKGERPEGG' A
#
# COMPACT_ATOMS: atom_id res chain seq x y z
N MET A 1 -10.71 -0.10 5.18
CA MET A 1 -9.85 0.53 4.15
C MET A 1 -9.20 -0.60 3.37
N PRO A 2 -9.09 -0.50 2.05
CA PRO A 2 -8.69 -1.63 1.21
C PRO A 2 -7.20 -1.97 1.36
N GLU A 3 -6.87 -3.26 1.37
CA GLU A 3 -5.48 -3.74 1.50
C GLU A 3 -4.71 -3.47 0.19
N PRO A 4 -3.40 -3.13 0.24
CA PRO A 4 -2.56 -2.99 -0.95
C PRO A 4 -2.69 -4.21 -1.87
N GLY A 5 -2.98 -3.99 -3.16
CA GLY A 5 -3.23 -5.05 -4.15
C GLY A 5 -4.68 -5.54 -4.24
N SER A 6 -5.61 -4.97 -3.46
CA SER A 6 -7.04 -5.22 -3.62
C SER A 6 -7.69 -4.26 -4.63
N LYS A 7 -8.77 -4.70 -5.29
CA LYS A 7 -9.52 -3.89 -6.26
C LYS A 7 -9.97 -2.53 -5.68
N ASP A 8 -10.32 -2.49 -4.41
CA ASP A 8 -10.75 -1.27 -3.75
C ASP A 8 -9.57 -0.33 -3.43
N TYR A 9 -8.36 -0.87 -3.28
CA TYR A 9 -7.12 -0.09 -3.14
C TYR A 9 -6.82 0.62 -4.44
N ASP A 10 -6.92 -0.09 -5.56
CA ASP A 10 -6.73 0.51 -6.90
C ASP A 10 -7.75 1.61 -7.19
N LYS A 11 -9.03 1.43 -6.83
CA LYS A 11 -10.05 2.49 -6.96
C LYS A 11 -9.70 3.73 -6.14
N GLN A 12 -9.27 3.55 -4.90
CA GLN A 12 -8.92 4.67 -4.04
C GLN A 12 -7.63 5.37 -4.49
N ARG A 13 -6.67 4.61 -5.00
CA ARG A 13 -5.44 5.14 -5.61
C ARG A 13 -5.76 5.97 -6.85
N ALA A 14 -6.62 5.48 -7.73
CA ALA A 14 -7.08 6.21 -8.91
C ALA A 14 -7.85 7.48 -8.55
N ARG A 15 -8.71 7.43 -7.51
CA ARG A 15 -9.45 8.62 -7.04
C ARG A 15 -8.50 9.71 -6.52
N ARG A 16 -7.52 9.35 -5.70
CA ARG A 16 -6.52 10.28 -5.16
C ARG A 16 -5.62 10.87 -6.25
N ARG A 17 -5.21 10.06 -7.22
CA ARG A 17 -4.45 10.53 -8.39
C ARG A 17 -5.22 11.61 -9.14
N LYS A 18 -6.50 11.36 -9.44
CA LYS A 18 -7.36 12.31 -10.17
C LYS A 18 -7.60 13.61 -9.39
N GLU A 19 -7.62 13.53 -8.06
CA GLU A 19 -7.73 14.69 -7.18
C GLU A 19 -6.45 15.54 -7.19
N ALA A 20 -5.28 14.91 -7.15
CA ALA A 20 -3.99 15.57 -7.26
C ALA A 20 -3.74 16.18 -8.66
N GLU A 21 -4.13 15.51 -9.74
CA GLU A 21 -4.10 16.10 -11.08
C GLU A 21 -4.98 17.37 -11.14
N ARG A 22 -6.14 17.34 -10.48
CA ARG A 22 -7.06 18.49 -10.44
C ARG A 22 -6.52 19.66 -9.62
N SER A 23 -5.63 19.42 -8.65
CA SER A 23 -4.92 20.48 -7.92
C SER A 23 -3.67 20.97 -8.66
N GLY A 24 -3.40 20.47 -9.87
CA GLY A 24 -2.26 20.89 -10.69
C GLY A 24 -0.98 20.11 -10.44
N VAL A 25 -1.05 19.00 -9.70
CA VAL A 25 0.11 18.11 -9.48
C VAL A 25 0.38 17.33 -10.77
N PRO A 26 1.63 17.31 -11.27
CA PRO A 26 1.99 16.48 -12.41
C PRO A 26 1.70 15.00 -12.13
N ASP A 27 1.17 14.30 -13.13
CA ASP A 27 0.68 12.92 -13.03
C ASP A 27 1.64 11.93 -12.33
N ARG A 28 2.95 12.07 -12.59
CA ARG A 28 4.00 11.26 -11.96
C ARG A 28 4.01 11.43 -10.44
N HIS A 29 3.96 12.67 -9.98
CA HIS A 29 3.93 13.02 -8.56
C HIS A 29 2.60 12.64 -7.93
N ALA A 30 1.48 12.82 -8.63
CA ALA A 30 0.15 12.43 -8.15
C ALA A 30 0.05 10.93 -7.85
N ASN A 31 0.71 10.10 -8.67
CA ASN A 31 0.73 8.66 -8.53
C ASN A 31 1.62 8.18 -7.36
N GLU A 32 2.77 8.82 -7.16
CA GLU A 32 3.66 8.58 -6.01
C GLU A 32 3.01 9.04 -4.70
N GLU A 33 2.52 10.28 -4.65
CA GLU A 33 1.89 10.87 -3.47
C GLU A 33 0.64 10.10 -3.03
N ALA A 34 -0.18 9.65 -3.99
CA ALA A 34 -1.34 8.80 -3.70
C ALA A 34 -0.91 7.44 -3.13
N ASN A 35 0.21 6.86 -3.60
CA ASN A 35 0.69 5.58 -3.12
C ASN A 35 1.36 5.70 -1.74
N GLU A 36 2.12 6.77 -1.49
CA GLU A 36 2.74 7.06 -0.20
C GLU A 36 1.68 7.38 0.86
N SER A 37 0.72 8.26 0.56
CA SER A 37 -0.44 8.53 1.42
C SER A 37 -1.27 7.27 1.69
N LEU A 38 -1.26 6.32 0.75
CA LEU A 38 -1.90 5.04 0.93
C LEU A 38 -1.10 4.09 1.83
N GLN A 39 0.23 4.12 1.79
CA GLN A 39 1.11 3.24 2.57
C GLN A 39 1.46 3.75 3.98
N GLN A 40 1.46 5.08 4.21
CA GLN A 40 1.83 5.67 5.49
C GLN A 40 0.80 5.46 6.62
N ASP A 41 -0.45 5.09 6.32
CA ASP A 41 -1.45 4.79 7.36
C ASP A 41 -1.04 3.52 8.12
N PRO A 42 -0.74 3.59 9.43
CA PRO A 42 -0.27 2.45 10.22
C PRO A 42 -1.23 1.26 10.22
N ARG A 43 -2.52 1.49 9.96
CA ARG A 43 -3.56 0.44 9.82
C ARG A 43 -3.50 -0.30 8.47
N ARG A 44 -2.58 0.09 7.58
CA ARG A 44 -2.43 -0.41 6.21
C ARG A 44 -1.07 -1.04 5.95
N ARG A 45 -0.16 -1.02 6.92
CA ARG A 45 0.97 -1.96 6.90
C ARG A 45 0.35 -3.35 6.86
N SER A 46 0.75 -4.16 5.88
CA SER A 46 0.48 -5.59 5.90
C SER A 46 0.71 -6.07 7.33
N SER A 47 -0.29 -6.72 7.96
CA SER A 47 -0.19 -7.26 9.34
C SER A 47 0.84 -8.38 9.46
N GLY A 48 1.78 -8.46 8.52
CA GLY A 48 2.52 -9.63 8.19
C GLY A 48 1.66 -10.66 7.44
N PRO A 49 2.31 -11.71 6.96
CA PRO A 49 1.63 -12.83 6.36
C PRO A 49 0.70 -13.52 7.36
N ARG A 50 -0.54 -13.77 6.91
CA ARG A 50 -1.61 -14.36 7.72
C ARG A 50 -1.39 -15.84 8.06
N THR A 51 -0.43 -16.48 7.41
CA THR A 51 -0.12 -17.91 7.58
C THR A 51 1.38 -18.11 7.69
N GLU A 52 1.79 -19.24 8.30
CA GLU A 52 3.21 -19.59 8.41
C GLU A 52 3.93 -19.68 7.05
N ARG A 53 3.20 -20.01 5.97
CA ARG A 53 3.76 -20.11 4.62
C ARG A 53 4.12 -18.74 4.02
N GLY A 54 3.44 -17.67 4.43
CA GLY A 54 3.70 -16.34 3.90
C GLY A 54 4.87 -15.59 4.54
N ARG A 55 5.49 -16.13 5.61
CA ARG A 55 6.64 -15.52 6.32
C ARG A 55 7.98 -15.67 5.59
N GLY A 56 7.97 -16.08 4.33
CA GLY A 56 9.20 -16.36 3.60
C GLY A 56 9.86 -17.67 4.02
N PRO A 57 11.00 -18.02 3.40
CA PRO A 57 11.71 -19.26 3.68
C PRO A 57 12.09 -19.33 5.17
N LYS A 58 11.97 -20.53 5.77
CA LYS A 58 12.18 -20.72 7.21
C LYS A 58 13.52 -20.17 7.71
N GLY A 59 14.58 -20.28 6.91
CA GLY A 59 15.93 -19.82 7.25
C GLY A 59 16.20 -18.32 7.14
N GLU A 60 15.29 -17.53 6.55
CA GLU A 60 15.41 -16.06 6.48
C GLU A 60 14.47 -15.36 7.47
N ARG A 61 13.72 -16.13 8.28
CA ARG A 61 12.84 -15.56 9.29
C ARG A 61 13.68 -15.10 10.48
N PRO A 62 13.43 -13.90 11.03
CA PRO A 62 14.05 -13.49 12.28
C PRO A 62 13.67 -14.52 13.35
N GLU A 63 14.68 -15.14 13.95
CA GLU A 63 14.54 -16.09 15.05
C GLU A 63 13.97 -15.34 16.27
N GLY A 64 12.68 -15.56 16.57
CA GLY A 64 12.11 -15.36 17.91
C GLY A 64 11.32 -14.09 18.19
N GLY A 65 10.19 -14.31 18.87
CA GLY A 65 9.20 -13.33 19.36
C GLY A 65 7.87 -14.02 19.56
#